data_AF-A0A2K3UUZ7-F1
#
_entry.id   AF-A0A2K3UUZ7-F1
#
_cell.length_a   1.000
_cell.length_b   1.000
_cell.length_c   1.000
_cell.angle_alpha   90.00
_cell.angle_beta   90.00
_cell.angle_gamma   90.00
#
_symmetry.space_group_name_H-M   'P 1'
#
loop_
_entity.id
_entity.type
_entity.pdbx_description
1 polymer ?
#
loop_
_entity_poly.entity_id
_entity_poly.type
_entity_poly.pdbx_seq_one_letter_code
_entity_poly.pdbx_strand_id
1 'polypeptide(L)'
;MSLTLLPDLGDLLRLYPQYNAGTVVELVRSLGAREVLWASSADPDHPLRDALPAAGLAIREGFTEDWAWAEAEYDQFLDFLKLYPQGRERLREAGRAEGEFAALLGTPAAPDRLLGPEVLDAAARYHETQRRVLDEGPGTVWRDRRLTRLAGRLSGHTGVVIAPLDDLPELLARLPGAALPDLSAFTPGETSRLRALADRAWQLREEDDLTALLEALERETGDRVTPEAELQATAASIHLAVGDLQAARELLERAAHSLQGELPRSLAGLVLARLGQVRDALGDRDLAVRTYRAVLALSHAPQIARDTAEAGLKEAFALQLSGGADQA
;
A
#
# COMPACT_ATOMS: atom_id res chain seq x y z
N MET A 1 22.09 13.23 -16.99
CA MET A 1 20.79 13.42 -16.30
C MET A 1 20.92 12.75 -14.95
N SER A 2 20.41 13.38 -13.90
CA SER A 2 20.47 12.88 -12.53
C SER A 2 19.41 11.82 -12.25
N LEU A 3 19.53 11.11 -11.12
CA LEU A 3 18.45 10.33 -10.55
C LEU A 3 17.50 11.26 -9.78
N THR A 4 16.19 11.05 -9.94
CA THR A 4 15.17 11.69 -9.11
C THR A 4 14.58 10.65 -8.17
N LEU A 5 14.71 10.83 -6.86
CA LEU A 5 14.18 9.89 -5.87
C LEU A 5 12.75 10.30 -5.49
N LEU A 6 11.79 9.39 -5.67
CA LEU A 6 10.43 9.52 -5.18
C LEU A 6 10.22 8.60 -3.97
N PRO A 7 9.58 9.09 -2.91
CA PRO A 7 9.34 8.30 -1.72
C PRO A 7 8.23 7.28 -1.98
N ASP A 8 8.52 6.06 -1.54
CA ASP A 8 7.53 5.02 -1.33
C ASP A 8 7.10 5.00 0.13
N LEU A 9 5.80 4.96 0.36
CA LEU A 9 5.20 4.87 1.70
C LEU A 9 4.63 3.49 2.00
N GLY A 10 4.81 2.50 1.12
CA GLY A 10 4.24 1.18 1.33
C GLY A 10 2.72 1.24 1.37
N ASP A 11 2.14 0.55 2.34
CA ASP A 11 0.69 0.51 2.54
C ASP A 11 0.10 1.85 2.96
N LEU A 12 0.89 2.79 3.50
CA LEU A 12 0.42 4.14 3.82
C LEU A 12 -0.09 4.88 2.57
N LEU A 13 0.34 4.49 1.37
CA LEU A 13 -0.21 5.04 0.12
C LEU A 13 -1.73 4.84 0.00
N ARG A 14 -2.31 3.82 0.66
CA ARG A 14 -3.76 3.64 0.73
C ARG A 14 -4.40 4.54 1.79
N LEU A 15 -3.64 4.96 2.79
CA LEU A 15 -4.13 5.77 3.91
C LEU A 15 -3.99 7.28 3.68
N TYR A 16 -3.18 7.68 2.68
CA TYR A 16 -2.81 9.07 2.43
C TYR A 16 -3.57 9.65 1.24
N PRO A 17 -4.70 10.35 1.44
CA PRO A 17 -5.48 10.90 0.32
C PRO A 17 -4.70 11.89 -0.55
N GLN A 18 -3.69 12.58 0.01
CA GLN A 18 -2.90 13.60 -0.70
C GLN A 18 -1.58 13.09 -1.28
N TYR A 19 -1.16 11.87 -0.90
CA TYR A 19 0.02 11.20 -1.46
C TYR A 19 -0.28 9.70 -1.57
N ASN A 20 -1.07 9.35 -2.58
CA ASN A 20 -1.49 7.97 -2.85
C ASN A 20 -0.81 7.43 -4.11
N ALA A 21 -1.15 6.19 -4.50
CA ALA A 21 -0.60 5.56 -5.69
C ALA A 21 -0.87 6.35 -6.99
N GLY A 22 -2.01 7.05 -7.08
CA GLY A 22 -2.34 7.95 -8.18
C GLY A 22 -1.45 9.20 -8.20
N THR A 23 -1.12 9.74 -7.03
CA THR A 23 -0.18 10.87 -6.90
C THR A 23 1.22 10.51 -7.36
N VAL A 24 1.70 9.32 -7.02
CA VAL A 24 2.99 8.82 -7.51
C VAL A 24 2.98 8.67 -9.03
N VAL A 25 1.90 8.14 -9.62
CA VAL A 25 1.74 8.06 -11.09
C VAL A 25 1.81 9.44 -11.74
N GLU A 26 1.11 10.43 -11.20
CA GLU A 26 1.10 11.79 -11.70
C GLU A 26 2.47 12.48 -11.58
N LEU A 27 3.20 12.24 -10.47
CA LEU A 27 4.57 12.71 -10.28
C LEU A 27 5.54 12.09 -11.31
N VAL A 28 5.48 10.78 -11.53
CA VAL A 28 6.34 10.12 -12.53
C VAL A 28 6.09 10.71 -13.92
N ARG A 29 4.82 10.98 -14.27
CA ARG A 29 4.44 11.60 -15.54
C ARG A 29 4.89 13.05 -15.65
N SER A 30 4.77 13.85 -14.58
CA SER A 30 5.20 15.25 -14.59
C SER A 30 6.72 15.38 -14.76
N LEU A 31 7.47 14.40 -14.28
CA LEU A 31 8.91 14.24 -14.50
C LEU A 31 9.26 13.73 -15.91
N GLY A 32 8.27 13.45 -16.76
CA GLY A 32 8.45 12.98 -18.13
C GLY A 32 8.94 11.52 -18.25
N ALA A 33 8.89 10.75 -17.17
CA ALA A 33 9.34 9.36 -17.16
C ALA A 33 8.27 8.40 -17.68
N ARG A 34 8.70 7.34 -18.36
CA ARG A 34 7.85 6.22 -18.83
C ARG A 34 8.16 4.91 -18.11
N GLU A 35 9.21 4.90 -17.31
CA GLU A 35 9.72 3.78 -16.55
C GLU A 35 10.24 4.31 -15.21
N VAL A 36 10.12 3.50 -14.16
CA VAL A 36 10.74 3.75 -12.86
C VAL A 36 11.73 2.65 -12.51
N LEU A 37 12.81 3.02 -11.83
CA LEU A 37 13.76 2.09 -11.23
C LEU A 37 13.20 1.69 -9.86
N TRP A 38 12.83 0.42 -9.71
CA TRP A 38 12.20 -0.09 -8.49
C TRP A 38 13.24 -0.48 -7.46
N ALA A 39 13.39 0.35 -6.42
CA ALA A 39 14.30 0.16 -5.29
C ALA A 39 13.54 0.04 -3.96
N SER A 40 12.28 -0.41 -4.02
CA SER A 40 11.39 -0.53 -2.87
C SER A 40 10.98 -1.98 -2.60
N SER A 41 9.95 -2.21 -1.79
CA SER A 41 9.53 -3.53 -1.31
C SER A 41 9.37 -4.57 -2.43
N ALA A 42 9.72 -5.82 -2.11
CA ALA A 42 9.46 -6.99 -2.96
C ALA A 42 8.00 -7.48 -2.83
N ASP A 43 7.20 -6.86 -1.95
CA ASP A 43 5.79 -7.19 -1.75
C ASP A 43 5.02 -7.17 -3.08
N PRO A 44 4.44 -8.30 -3.52
CA PRO A 44 3.66 -8.36 -4.75
C PRO A 44 2.34 -7.58 -4.68
N ASP A 45 1.83 -7.30 -3.48
CA ASP A 45 0.56 -6.61 -3.21
C ASP A 45 0.73 -5.10 -3.05
N HIS A 46 1.95 -4.61 -3.24
CA HIS A 46 2.28 -3.20 -3.12
C HIS A 46 1.42 -2.32 -4.06
N PRO A 47 0.78 -1.22 -3.59
CA PRO A 47 -0.15 -0.40 -4.38
C PRO A 47 0.42 0.06 -5.74
N LEU A 48 1.69 0.46 -5.74
CA LEU A 48 2.37 0.96 -6.95
C LEU A 48 2.58 -0.13 -8.01
N ARG A 49 2.61 -1.42 -7.63
CA ARG A 49 2.74 -2.53 -8.58
C ARG A 49 1.47 -2.75 -9.41
N ASP A 50 0.35 -2.16 -8.98
CA ASP A 50 -0.88 -2.09 -9.76
C ASP A 50 -1.01 -0.74 -10.47
N ALA A 51 -0.82 0.36 -9.74
CA ALA A 51 -1.05 1.70 -10.27
C ALA A 51 -0.11 2.07 -11.41
N LEU A 52 1.20 1.76 -11.30
CA LEU A 52 2.18 2.16 -12.33
C LEU A 52 1.93 1.41 -13.65
N PRO A 53 1.81 0.06 -13.69
CA PRO A 53 1.55 -0.63 -14.95
C PRO A 53 0.18 -0.26 -15.53
N ALA A 54 -0.85 -0.09 -14.69
CA ALA A 54 -2.18 0.32 -15.15
C ALA A 54 -2.14 1.71 -15.81
N ALA A 55 -1.30 2.60 -15.30
CA ALA A 55 -1.01 3.90 -15.89
C ALA A 55 -0.12 3.84 -17.17
N GLY A 56 0.37 2.67 -17.57
CA GLY A 56 1.28 2.46 -18.69
C GLY A 56 2.74 2.80 -18.38
N LEU A 57 3.13 2.83 -17.10
CA LEU A 57 4.50 3.07 -16.64
C LEU A 57 5.18 1.72 -16.38
N ALA A 58 6.35 1.51 -16.97
CA ALA A 58 7.12 0.30 -16.76
C ALA A 58 7.82 0.32 -15.39
N ILE A 59 7.91 -0.85 -14.75
CA ILE A 59 8.67 -1.05 -13.52
C ILE A 59 9.93 -1.82 -13.90
N ARG A 60 11.10 -1.20 -13.70
CA ARG A 60 12.39 -1.85 -13.89
C ARG A 60 12.90 -2.41 -12.58
N GLU A 61 12.90 -3.73 -12.50
CA GLU A 61 13.39 -4.51 -11.36
C GLU A 61 14.93 -4.62 -11.36
N GLY A 62 15.46 -5.19 -10.28
CA GLY A 62 16.88 -5.57 -10.15
C GLY A 62 17.71 -4.68 -9.23
N PHE A 63 17.10 -3.66 -8.62
CA PHE A 63 17.76 -2.81 -7.63
C PHE A 63 17.59 -3.32 -6.19
N THR A 64 16.64 -4.23 -5.98
CA THR A 64 16.37 -4.89 -4.70
C THR A 64 17.15 -6.21 -4.58
N GLU A 65 17.45 -6.61 -3.36
CA GLU A 65 18.07 -7.89 -3.01
C GLU A 65 17.22 -8.57 -1.94
N ASP A 66 17.32 -9.90 -1.85
CA ASP A 66 16.69 -10.64 -0.76
C ASP A 66 17.48 -10.43 0.55
N TRP A 67 16.84 -9.76 1.50
CA TRP A 67 17.35 -9.50 2.84
C TRP A 67 16.56 -10.24 3.93
N ALA A 68 15.73 -11.24 3.58
CA ALA A 68 14.91 -11.97 4.56
C ALA A 68 15.76 -12.62 5.67
N TRP A 69 16.97 -13.08 5.34
CA TRP A 69 17.92 -13.61 6.32
C TRP A 69 18.41 -12.53 7.31
N ALA A 70 18.57 -11.28 6.87
CA ALA A 70 19.00 -10.17 7.70
C ALA A 70 17.88 -9.69 8.64
N GLU A 71 16.62 -9.74 8.17
CA GLU A 71 15.44 -9.53 8.99
C GLU A 71 15.35 -10.61 10.09
N ALA A 72 15.53 -11.88 9.73
CA ALA A 72 15.54 -12.98 10.70
C ALA A 72 16.66 -12.85 11.75
N GLU A 73 17.86 -12.40 11.37
CA GLU A 73 18.93 -12.11 12.33
C GLU A 73 18.60 -10.91 13.23
N TYR A 74 17.95 -9.89 12.68
CA TYR A 74 17.50 -8.74 13.46
C TYR A 74 16.45 -9.15 14.50
N ASP A 75 15.47 -9.97 14.12
CA ASP A 75 14.45 -10.48 15.04
C ASP A 75 15.07 -11.29 16.19
N GLN A 76 16.03 -12.18 15.87
CA GLN A 76 16.77 -12.94 16.88
C GLN A 76 17.54 -12.02 17.84
N PHE A 77 18.13 -10.95 17.32
CA PHE A 77 18.81 -9.95 18.14
C PHE A 77 17.84 -9.21 19.06
N LEU A 78 16.66 -8.83 18.57
CA LEU A 78 15.62 -8.21 19.39
C LEU A 78 15.17 -9.15 20.52
N ASP A 79 14.99 -10.44 20.22
CA ASP A 79 14.65 -11.45 21.22
C ASP A 79 15.75 -11.62 22.27
N PHE A 80 17.01 -11.60 21.86
CA PHE A 80 18.14 -11.62 22.79
C PHE A 80 18.14 -10.40 23.71
N LEU A 81 17.92 -9.19 23.19
CA LEU A 81 17.86 -7.97 24.00
C LEU A 81 16.75 -8.00 25.06
N LYS A 82 15.62 -8.66 24.79
CA LYS A 82 14.51 -8.80 25.75
C LYS A 82 14.92 -9.55 27.02
N LEU A 83 15.94 -10.43 26.95
CA LEU A 83 16.40 -11.23 28.09
C LEU A 83 17.15 -10.43 29.16
N TYR A 84 17.67 -9.24 28.81
CA TYR A 84 18.53 -8.45 29.71
C TYR A 84 17.87 -7.12 30.11
N PRO A 85 18.01 -6.65 31.38
CA PRO A 85 17.47 -5.37 31.80
C PRO A 85 17.93 -4.18 30.94
N GLN A 86 19.21 -4.11 30.62
CA GLN A 86 19.80 -3.07 29.77
C GLN A 86 19.30 -3.16 28.31
N GLY A 87 19.11 -4.38 27.79
CA GLY A 87 18.56 -4.60 26.46
C GLY A 87 17.11 -4.12 26.36
N ARG A 88 16.28 -4.37 27.39
CA ARG A 88 14.91 -3.84 27.49
C ARG A 88 14.86 -2.31 27.57
N GLU A 89 15.87 -1.65 28.13
CA GLU A 89 15.96 -0.18 28.12
C GLU A 89 16.26 0.34 26.72
N ARG A 90 17.21 -0.29 26.02
CA ARG A 90 17.52 0.02 24.62
C ARG A 90 16.30 -0.16 23.72
N LEU A 91 15.59 -1.28 23.83
CA LEU A 91 14.36 -1.52 23.07
C LEU A 91 13.27 -0.47 23.35
N ARG A 92 13.14 0.00 24.60
CA ARG A 92 12.20 1.06 24.96
C ARG A 92 12.58 2.42 24.37
N GLU A 93 13.86 2.71 24.19
CA GLU A 93 14.31 3.94 23.55
C GLU A 93 14.18 3.84 22.02
N ALA A 94 14.56 2.70 21.43
CA ALA A 94 14.35 2.42 20.00
C ALA A 94 12.86 2.48 19.63
N GLY A 95 11.97 1.86 20.41
CA GLY A 95 10.53 1.91 20.19
C GLY A 95 9.92 3.30 20.40
N ARG A 96 10.53 4.17 21.21
CA ARG A 96 10.11 5.58 21.32
C ARG A 96 10.42 6.35 20.04
N ALA A 97 11.64 6.20 19.51
CA ALA A 97 12.02 6.83 18.25
C ALA A 97 11.16 6.32 17.07
N GLU A 98 10.88 5.02 17.04
CA GLU A 98 9.95 4.43 16.07
C GLU A 98 8.54 5.00 16.21
N GLY A 99 8.00 5.06 17.43
CA GLY A 99 6.68 5.63 17.70
C GLY A 99 6.58 7.12 17.33
N GLU A 100 7.62 7.91 17.57
CA GLU A 100 7.68 9.33 17.19
C GLU A 100 7.66 9.50 15.66
N PHE A 101 8.46 8.71 14.94
CA PHE A 101 8.48 8.74 13.48
C PHE A 101 7.17 8.21 12.88
N ALA A 102 6.64 7.12 13.43
CA ALA A 102 5.35 6.56 13.03
C ALA A 102 4.20 7.53 13.30
N ALA A 103 4.22 8.31 14.39
CA ALA A 103 3.21 9.33 14.66
C ALA A 103 3.25 10.48 13.64
N LEU A 104 4.46 10.89 13.23
CA LEU A 104 4.62 11.86 12.14
C LEU A 104 4.04 11.31 10.83
N LEU A 105 4.35 10.05 10.50
CA LEU A 105 3.79 9.33 9.36
C LEU A 105 2.34 8.85 9.59
N GLY A 106 1.75 9.07 10.75
CA GLY A 106 0.34 8.79 11.00
C GLY A 106 -0.57 9.89 10.47
N THR A 107 0.00 11.07 10.19
CA THR A 107 -0.75 12.24 9.72
C THR A 107 -0.59 12.37 8.21
N PRO A 108 -1.67 12.23 7.41
CA PRO A 108 -1.59 12.40 5.97
C PRO A 108 -1.00 13.76 5.58
N ALA A 109 -0.07 13.75 4.63
CA ALA A 109 0.65 14.92 4.18
C ALA A 109 0.59 15.07 2.65
N ALA A 110 0.64 16.31 2.19
CA ALA A 110 0.83 16.63 0.78
C ALA A 110 2.29 16.33 0.35
N PRO A 111 2.55 16.17 -0.96
CA PRO A 111 3.87 15.78 -1.47
C PRO A 111 5.02 16.71 -1.02
N ASP A 112 4.76 18.01 -0.97
CA ASP A 112 5.72 19.06 -0.57
C ASP A 112 6.13 18.94 0.90
N ARG A 113 5.17 18.63 1.77
CA ARG A 113 5.46 18.36 3.18
C ARG A 113 6.18 17.04 3.37
N LEU A 114 5.77 16.00 2.65
CA LEU A 114 6.35 14.65 2.75
C LEU A 114 7.83 14.63 2.35
N LEU A 115 8.18 15.38 1.30
CA LEU A 115 9.54 15.56 0.82
C LEU A 115 10.26 16.76 1.44
N GLY A 116 9.64 17.39 2.44
CA GLY A 116 10.17 18.54 3.16
C GLY A 116 11.21 18.15 4.22
N PRO A 117 11.98 19.13 4.71
CA PRO A 117 13.03 18.89 5.71
C PRO A 117 12.49 18.32 7.02
N GLU A 118 11.26 18.67 7.44
CA GLU A 118 10.64 18.14 8.66
C GLU A 118 10.64 16.61 8.68
N VAL A 119 10.15 15.98 7.60
CA VAL A 119 9.99 14.53 7.48
C VAL A 119 11.33 13.86 7.20
N LEU A 120 12.16 14.42 6.32
CA LEU A 120 13.45 13.84 5.98
C LEU A 120 14.44 13.88 7.15
N ASP A 121 14.46 14.99 7.90
CA ASP A 121 15.28 15.07 9.11
C ASP A 121 14.75 14.13 10.20
N ALA A 122 13.42 13.92 10.28
CA ALA A 122 12.84 12.94 11.20
C ALA A 122 13.26 11.50 10.85
N ALA A 123 13.24 11.13 9.57
CA ALA A 123 13.74 9.84 9.09
C ALA A 123 15.23 9.66 9.41
N ALA A 124 16.05 10.69 9.19
CA ALA A 124 17.47 10.66 9.52
C ALA A 124 17.70 10.49 11.03
N ARG A 125 16.99 11.25 11.87
CA ARG A 125 17.06 11.15 13.34
C ARG A 125 16.59 9.79 13.85
N TYR A 126 15.55 9.22 13.25
CA TYR A 126 15.06 7.88 13.58
C TYR A 126 16.18 6.85 13.39
N HIS A 127 16.80 6.81 12.20
CA HIS A 127 17.88 5.86 11.90
C HIS A 127 19.15 6.10 12.71
N GLU A 128 19.52 7.36 12.98
CA GLU A 128 20.63 7.68 13.88
C GLU A 128 20.36 7.18 15.31
N THR A 129 19.14 7.33 15.80
CA THR A 129 18.75 6.84 17.12
C THR A 129 18.77 5.31 17.18
N GLN A 130 18.25 4.62 16.15
CA GLN A 130 18.35 3.16 16.05
C GLN A 130 19.80 2.70 16.12
N ARG A 131 20.69 3.33 15.33
CA ARG A 131 22.14 3.03 15.33
C ARG A 131 22.80 3.27 16.69
N ARG A 132 22.50 4.38 17.35
CA ARG A 132 23.07 4.72 18.66
C ARG A 132 22.62 3.77 19.77
N VAL A 133 21.34 3.37 19.75
CA VAL A 133 20.72 2.63 20.86
C VAL A 133 20.89 1.12 20.71
N LEU A 134 20.78 0.62 19.47
CA LEU A 134 20.94 -0.80 19.16
C LEU A 134 22.38 -1.19 18.78
N ASP A 135 23.28 -0.20 18.72
CA ASP A 135 24.69 -0.37 18.35
C ASP A 135 24.88 -0.86 16.91
N GLU A 136 26.10 -1.23 16.53
CA GLU A 136 26.42 -1.97 15.30
C GLU A 136 25.89 -3.42 15.36
N GLY A 137 24.58 -3.58 15.49
CA GLY A 137 23.87 -4.86 15.45
C GLY A 137 23.40 -5.25 14.04
N PRO A 138 22.76 -6.43 13.90
CA PRO A 138 22.23 -6.92 12.63
C PRO A 138 21.39 -5.86 11.87
N GLY A 139 20.40 -5.25 12.51
CA GLY A 139 19.52 -4.29 11.82
C GLY A 139 20.24 -3.06 11.23
N THR A 140 21.25 -2.53 11.92
CA THR A 140 21.94 -1.29 11.52
C THR A 140 23.04 -1.56 10.50
N VAL A 141 23.79 -2.66 10.67
CA VAL A 141 24.83 -3.11 9.73
C VAL A 141 24.22 -3.61 8.42
N TRP A 142 23.11 -4.36 8.48
CA TRP A 142 22.45 -4.87 7.28
C TRP A 142 21.81 -3.74 6.48
N ARG A 143 21.23 -2.74 7.15
CA ARG A 143 20.73 -1.55 6.46
C ARG A 143 21.85 -0.76 5.77
N ASP A 144 22.98 -0.52 6.44
CA ASP A 144 24.13 0.15 5.83
C ASP A 144 24.64 -0.59 4.58
N ARG A 145 24.79 -1.92 4.67
CA ARG A 145 25.21 -2.77 3.54
C ARG A 145 24.19 -2.75 2.41
N ARG A 146 22.89 -2.83 2.72
CA ARG A 146 21.79 -2.74 1.75
C ARG A 146 21.87 -1.43 0.98
N LEU A 147 21.99 -0.30 1.68
CA LEU A 147 22.06 1.02 1.04
C LEU A 147 23.37 1.23 0.25
N THR A 148 24.49 0.65 0.71
CA THR A 148 25.75 0.69 -0.05
C THR A 148 25.60 -0.05 -1.38
N ARG A 149 25.04 -1.26 -1.36
CA ARG A 149 24.82 -2.07 -2.57
C ARG A 149 23.81 -1.42 -3.50
N LEU A 150 22.70 -0.92 -2.96
CA LEU A 150 21.67 -0.22 -3.72
C LEU A 150 22.25 1.01 -4.42
N ALA A 151 22.99 1.86 -3.70
CA ALA A 151 23.67 3.02 -4.30
C ALA A 151 24.66 2.60 -5.40
N GLY A 152 25.40 1.51 -5.18
CA GLY A 152 26.29 0.92 -6.20
C GLY A 152 25.55 0.49 -7.47
N ARG A 153 24.38 -0.13 -7.34
CA ARG A 153 23.54 -0.56 -8.48
C ARG A 153 22.87 0.59 -9.22
N LEU A 154 22.44 1.62 -8.48
CA LEU A 154 21.84 2.83 -9.04
C LEU A 154 22.89 3.74 -9.69
N SER A 155 24.16 3.62 -9.31
CA SER A 155 25.25 4.39 -9.92
C SER A 155 25.30 4.16 -11.44
N GLY A 156 25.45 5.24 -12.19
CA GLY A 156 25.45 5.22 -13.66
C GLY A 156 24.06 5.11 -14.30
N HIS A 157 22.98 5.00 -13.52
CA HIS A 157 21.61 5.06 -14.02
C HIS A 157 21.07 6.50 -13.98
N THR A 158 20.00 6.74 -14.74
CA THR A 158 19.31 8.03 -14.81
C THR A 158 17.80 7.80 -14.83
N GLY A 159 17.02 8.75 -14.34
CA GLY A 159 15.56 8.66 -14.34
C GLY A 159 14.98 8.65 -12.92
N VAL A 160 13.76 8.13 -12.80
CA VAL A 160 13.01 8.16 -11.54
C VAL A 160 13.23 6.85 -10.77
N VAL A 161 13.61 6.97 -9.50
CA VAL A 161 13.77 5.84 -8.57
C VAL A 161 12.65 5.90 -7.54
N ILE A 162 11.99 4.77 -7.31
CA ILE A 162 11.05 4.62 -6.19
C ILE A 162 11.76 3.87 -5.08
N ALA A 163 11.90 4.50 -3.91
CA ALA A 163 12.61 3.96 -2.75
C ALA A 163 11.86 4.29 -1.45
N PRO A 164 11.99 3.48 -0.39
CA PRO A 164 11.35 3.75 0.90
C PRO A 164 11.68 5.14 1.44
N LEU A 165 10.67 5.90 1.88
CA LEU A 165 10.81 7.28 2.37
C LEU A 165 11.98 7.45 3.34
N ASP A 166 12.12 6.52 4.28
CA ASP A 166 13.11 6.60 5.36
C ASP A 166 14.55 6.29 4.89
N ASP A 167 14.71 5.73 3.69
CA ASP A 167 16.01 5.53 3.04
C ASP A 167 16.48 6.74 2.23
N LEU A 168 15.58 7.64 1.84
CA LEU A 168 15.92 8.80 0.99
C LEU A 168 17.07 9.64 1.54
N PRO A 169 17.11 10.04 2.83
CA PRO A 169 18.20 10.89 3.34
C PRO A 169 19.59 10.27 3.11
N GLU A 170 19.71 8.96 3.35
CA GLU A 170 20.98 8.25 3.24
C GLU A 170 21.32 7.89 1.79
N LEU A 171 20.32 7.62 0.95
CA LEU A 171 20.52 7.47 -0.50
C LEU A 171 20.98 8.76 -1.17
N LEU A 172 20.41 9.92 -0.81
CA LEU A 172 20.85 11.23 -1.29
C LEU A 172 22.31 11.50 -0.93
N ALA A 173 22.76 11.10 0.27
CA ALA A 173 24.15 11.24 0.69
C ALA A 173 25.11 10.32 -0.09
N ARG A 174 24.65 9.12 -0.49
CA ARG A 174 25.48 8.10 -1.17
C ARG A 174 25.49 8.21 -2.69
N LEU A 175 24.50 8.88 -3.27
CA LEU A 175 24.34 9.04 -4.72
C LEU A 175 24.59 10.51 -5.10
N PRO A 176 25.86 10.90 -5.34
CA PRO A 176 26.17 12.28 -5.72
C PRO A 176 25.48 12.61 -7.04
N GLY A 177 24.60 13.61 -6.99
CA GLY A 177 23.80 14.04 -8.13
C GLY A 177 22.39 13.46 -8.17
N ALA A 178 22.00 12.57 -7.25
CA ALA A 178 20.58 12.30 -7.02
C ALA A 178 19.91 13.50 -6.35
N ALA A 179 18.63 13.73 -6.67
CA ALA A 179 17.84 14.81 -6.09
C ALA A 179 16.40 14.38 -5.83
N LEU A 180 15.70 15.16 -5.03
CA LEU A 180 14.24 15.08 -4.88
C LEU A 180 13.58 15.84 -6.05
N PRO A 181 12.33 15.51 -6.42
CA PRO A 181 11.61 16.24 -7.45
C PRO A 181 11.38 17.70 -7.04
N ASP A 182 11.39 18.61 -8.01
CA ASP A 182 10.85 19.96 -7.81
C ASP A 182 9.32 19.90 -7.86
N LEU A 183 8.69 20.24 -6.73
CA LEU A 183 7.24 20.18 -6.54
C LEU A 183 6.57 21.55 -6.66
N SER A 184 7.32 22.62 -6.92
CA SER A 184 6.80 24.01 -6.89
C SER A 184 5.64 24.25 -7.87
N ALA A 185 5.60 23.52 -8.99
CA ALA A 185 4.55 23.59 -10.00
C ALA A 185 3.65 22.34 -10.03
N PHE A 186 3.84 21.40 -9.09
CA PHE A 186 3.08 20.16 -9.06
C PHE A 186 1.82 20.31 -8.20
N THR A 187 0.69 19.84 -8.70
CA THR A 187 -0.54 19.71 -7.92
C THR A 187 -1.19 18.38 -8.28
N PRO A 188 -1.54 17.54 -7.29
CA PRO A 188 -2.27 16.31 -7.54
C PRO A 188 -3.54 16.57 -8.35
N GLY A 189 -3.75 15.75 -9.37
CA GLY A 189 -4.85 15.86 -10.32
C GLY A 189 -5.95 14.84 -10.07
N GLU A 190 -6.64 14.51 -11.15
CA GLU A 190 -7.84 13.68 -11.11
C GLU A 190 -7.56 12.22 -10.76
N THR A 191 -6.44 11.66 -11.24
CA THR A 191 -6.05 10.28 -10.92
C THR A 191 -5.76 10.15 -9.42
N SER A 192 -5.10 11.15 -8.82
CA SER A 192 -4.91 11.23 -7.36
C SER A 192 -6.22 11.30 -6.60
N ARG A 193 -7.14 12.18 -7.01
CA ARG A 193 -8.45 12.37 -6.36
C ARG A 193 -9.28 11.09 -6.38
N LEU A 194 -9.37 10.45 -7.55
CA LEU A 194 -10.14 9.24 -7.75
C LEU A 194 -9.58 8.06 -6.94
N ARG A 195 -8.25 7.90 -6.92
CA ARG A 195 -7.59 6.89 -6.10
C ARG A 195 -7.86 7.10 -4.61
N ALA A 196 -7.82 8.35 -4.14
CA ALA A 196 -8.15 8.68 -2.75
C ALA A 196 -9.59 8.30 -2.38
N LEU A 197 -10.55 8.54 -3.28
CA LEU A 197 -11.94 8.14 -3.10
C LEU A 197 -12.08 6.62 -2.97
N ALA A 198 -11.49 5.87 -3.91
CA ALA A 198 -11.55 4.41 -3.89
C ALA A 198 -10.83 3.81 -2.66
N ASP A 199 -9.67 4.35 -2.27
CA ASP A 199 -8.97 3.90 -1.07
C ASP A 199 -9.76 4.16 0.21
N ARG A 200 -10.46 5.29 0.28
CA ARG A 200 -11.39 5.57 1.39
C ARG A 200 -12.53 4.56 1.43
N ALA A 201 -13.12 4.28 0.27
CA ALA A 201 -14.24 3.35 0.16
C ALA A 201 -13.86 1.87 0.38
N TRP A 202 -12.60 1.48 0.13
CA TRP A 202 -12.11 0.16 0.54
C TRP A 202 -11.94 0.05 2.05
N GLN A 203 -11.61 1.15 2.74
CA GLN A 203 -11.32 1.13 4.17
C GLN A 203 -12.55 1.10 5.06
N LEU A 204 -13.64 1.77 4.64
CA LEU A 204 -14.89 1.99 5.40
C LEU A 204 -14.71 2.09 6.92
N ARG A 205 -14.76 3.31 7.45
CA ARG A 205 -14.72 3.53 8.90
C ARG A 205 -16.11 3.84 9.45
N GLU A 206 -16.28 3.61 10.74
CA GLU A 206 -17.55 3.82 11.42
C GLU A 206 -18.04 5.27 11.33
N GLU A 207 -17.12 6.23 11.25
CA GLU A 207 -17.41 7.66 11.13
C GLU A 207 -17.79 8.13 9.70
N ASP A 208 -17.78 7.24 8.69
CA ASP A 208 -18.06 7.62 7.31
C ASP A 208 -19.54 7.95 7.07
N ASP A 209 -19.80 9.02 6.32
CA ASP A 209 -21.09 9.25 5.69
C ASP A 209 -21.19 8.33 4.45
N LEU A 210 -21.74 7.13 4.68
CA LEU A 210 -21.90 6.11 3.65
C LEU A 210 -22.75 6.59 2.46
N THR A 211 -23.72 7.48 2.69
CA THR A 211 -24.58 8.01 1.62
C THR A 211 -23.78 8.96 0.74
N ALA A 212 -23.08 9.92 1.34
CA ALA A 212 -22.22 10.84 0.59
C ALA A 212 -21.11 10.11 -0.18
N LEU A 213 -20.55 9.05 0.42
CA LEU A 213 -19.51 8.24 -0.21
C LEU A 213 -20.05 7.44 -1.41
N LEU A 214 -21.21 6.80 -1.29
CA LEU A 214 -21.88 6.12 -2.40
C LEU A 214 -22.19 7.11 -3.54
N GLU A 215 -22.80 8.25 -3.21
CA GLU A 215 -23.09 9.27 -4.22
C GLU A 215 -21.82 9.79 -4.91
N ALA A 216 -20.71 9.90 -4.18
CA ALA A 216 -19.42 10.29 -4.77
C ALA A 216 -18.96 9.23 -5.77
N LEU A 217 -18.97 7.94 -5.39
CA LEU A 217 -18.58 6.83 -6.26
C LEU A 217 -19.43 6.73 -7.52
N GLU A 218 -20.75 6.91 -7.41
CA GLU A 218 -21.69 6.81 -8.54
C GLU A 218 -21.52 7.89 -9.61
N ARG A 219 -20.90 9.03 -9.26
CA ARG A 219 -20.62 10.12 -10.20
C ARG A 219 -19.37 9.86 -11.04
N GLU A 220 -18.55 8.90 -10.66
CA GLU A 220 -17.25 8.64 -11.27
C GLU A 220 -17.32 7.50 -12.29
N THR A 221 -16.64 7.66 -13.42
CA THR A 221 -16.55 6.61 -14.47
C THR A 221 -15.26 5.78 -14.38
N GLY A 222 -14.39 6.11 -13.42
CA GLY A 222 -13.07 5.49 -13.32
C GLY A 222 -12.02 6.09 -14.27
N ASP A 223 -10.78 5.68 -14.07
CA ASP A 223 -9.66 5.89 -14.98
C ASP A 223 -8.82 4.61 -15.14
N ARG A 224 -7.62 4.69 -15.72
CA ARG A 224 -6.78 3.50 -15.89
C ARG A 224 -6.24 2.94 -14.57
N VAL A 225 -5.98 3.79 -13.58
CA VAL A 225 -5.41 3.40 -12.27
C VAL A 225 -6.50 2.90 -11.34
N THR A 226 -7.68 3.53 -11.39
CA THR A 226 -8.87 3.19 -10.61
C THR A 226 -10.04 2.99 -11.58
N PRO A 227 -10.16 1.79 -12.18
CA PRO A 227 -11.19 1.52 -13.19
C PRO A 227 -12.60 1.50 -12.59
N GLU A 228 -13.62 1.65 -13.44
CA GLU A 228 -15.04 1.61 -13.04
C GLU A 228 -15.39 0.35 -12.23
N ALA A 229 -14.83 -0.80 -12.61
CA ALA A 229 -15.03 -2.06 -11.90
C ALA A 229 -14.60 -1.99 -10.42
N GLU A 230 -13.55 -1.22 -10.11
CA GLU A 230 -13.11 -1.01 -8.73
C GLU A 230 -14.06 -0.09 -7.96
N LEU A 231 -14.57 0.96 -8.61
CA LEU A 231 -15.58 1.83 -8.02
C LEU A 231 -16.88 1.07 -7.71
N GLN A 232 -17.29 0.19 -8.61
CA GLN A 232 -18.43 -0.71 -8.39
C GLN A 232 -18.18 -1.68 -7.22
N ALA A 233 -16.96 -2.24 -7.11
CA ALA A 233 -16.60 -3.16 -6.03
C ALA A 233 -16.55 -2.49 -4.65
N THR A 234 -16.05 -1.25 -4.59
CA THR A 234 -16.02 -0.45 -3.37
C THR A 234 -17.43 -0.01 -2.96
N ALA A 235 -18.26 0.43 -3.91
CA ALA A 235 -19.68 0.70 -3.65
C ALA A 235 -20.43 -0.53 -3.13
N ALA A 236 -20.16 -1.71 -3.69
CA ALA A 236 -20.73 -2.96 -3.20
C ALA A 236 -20.31 -3.29 -1.76
N SER A 237 -19.10 -2.92 -1.36
CA SER A 237 -18.65 -3.08 0.03
C SER A 237 -19.46 -2.22 0.99
N ILE A 238 -19.88 -1.02 0.58
CA ILE A 238 -20.78 -0.17 1.36
C ILE A 238 -22.17 -0.81 1.47
N HIS A 239 -22.74 -1.29 0.37
CA HIS A 239 -24.03 -1.99 0.39
C HIS A 239 -23.98 -3.25 1.29
N LEU A 240 -22.89 -4.02 1.23
CA LEU A 240 -22.69 -5.16 2.13
C LEU A 240 -22.64 -4.72 3.60
N ALA A 241 -21.95 -3.61 3.92
CA ALA A 241 -21.84 -3.10 5.29
C ALA A 241 -23.20 -2.71 5.89
N VAL A 242 -24.13 -2.19 5.07
CA VAL A 242 -25.49 -1.85 5.50
C VAL A 242 -26.51 -2.99 5.34
N GLY A 243 -26.06 -4.17 4.87
CA GLY A 243 -26.91 -5.35 4.70
C GLY A 243 -27.75 -5.38 3.43
N ASP A 244 -27.54 -4.47 2.48
CA ASP A 244 -28.17 -4.51 1.16
C ASP A 244 -27.43 -5.50 0.24
N LEU A 245 -27.63 -6.79 0.53
CA LEU A 245 -26.93 -7.88 -0.15
C LEU A 245 -27.28 -7.98 -1.64
N GLN A 246 -28.48 -7.54 -2.05
CA GLN A 246 -28.90 -7.60 -3.45
C GLN A 246 -28.16 -6.56 -4.28
N ALA A 247 -28.12 -5.30 -3.83
CA ALA A 247 -27.36 -4.25 -4.50
C ALA A 247 -25.86 -4.58 -4.53
N ALA A 248 -25.31 -5.08 -3.42
CA ALA A 248 -23.92 -5.51 -3.35
C ALA A 248 -23.61 -6.60 -4.40
N ARG A 249 -24.48 -7.61 -4.54
CA ARG A 249 -24.31 -8.66 -5.55
C ARG A 249 -24.35 -8.09 -6.96
N GLU A 250 -25.34 -7.28 -7.28
CA GLU A 250 -25.51 -6.71 -8.62
C GLU A 250 -24.30 -5.85 -9.05
N LEU A 251 -23.76 -5.05 -8.13
CA LEU A 251 -22.55 -4.27 -8.36
C LEU A 251 -21.32 -5.16 -8.56
N LEU A 252 -21.13 -6.19 -7.73
CA LEU A 252 -19.98 -7.10 -7.86
C LEU A 252 -20.04 -7.97 -9.12
N GLU A 253 -21.23 -8.37 -9.55
CA GLU A 253 -21.40 -9.11 -10.81
C GLU A 253 -21.11 -8.23 -12.02
N ARG A 254 -21.53 -6.95 -11.99
CA ARG A 254 -21.13 -5.95 -13.00
C ARG A 254 -19.63 -5.69 -12.99
N ALA A 255 -19.03 -5.54 -11.81
CA ALA A 255 -17.59 -5.37 -11.66
C ALA A 255 -16.83 -6.57 -12.24
N ALA A 256 -17.23 -7.79 -11.89
CA ALA A 256 -16.61 -9.01 -12.39
C ALA A 256 -16.73 -9.16 -13.91
N HIS A 257 -17.86 -8.75 -14.50
CA HIS A 257 -18.07 -8.78 -15.95
C HIS A 257 -17.28 -7.71 -16.70
N SER A 258 -16.97 -6.60 -16.04
CA SER A 258 -16.25 -5.46 -16.64
C SER A 258 -14.73 -5.51 -16.42
N LEU A 259 -14.21 -6.53 -15.73
CA LEU A 259 -12.76 -6.77 -15.65
C LEU A 259 -12.20 -6.99 -17.07
N GLN A 260 -11.48 -5.98 -17.57
CA GLN A 260 -10.82 -6.02 -18.87
C GLN A 260 -9.30 -6.08 -18.68
N GLY A 261 -8.65 -7.03 -19.34
CA GLY A 261 -7.19 -7.17 -19.30
C GLY A 261 -6.66 -7.75 -17.99
N GLU A 262 -5.36 -7.57 -17.75
CA GLU A 262 -4.63 -8.14 -16.61
C GLU A 262 -4.35 -7.11 -15.49
N LEU A 263 -4.76 -5.85 -15.66
CA LEU A 263 -4.43 -4.74 -14.77
C LEU A 263 -5.68 -3.95 -14.35
N PRO A 264 -5.78 -3.47 -13.10
CA PRO A 264 -4.91 -3.77 -11.94
C PRO A 264 -4.91 -5.27 -11.60
N ARG A 265 -3.74 -5.84 -11.26
CA ARG A 265 -3.62 -7.30 -11.07
C ARG A 265 -4.43 -7.78 -9.87
N SER A 266 -4.50 -6.96 -8.82
CA SER A 266 -5.19 -7.34 -7.58
C SER A 266 -6.72 -7.34 -7.68
N LEU A 267 -7.28 -6.57 -8.62
CA LEU A 267 -8.70 -6.22 -8.63
C LEU A 267 -9.60 -7.44 -8.80
N ALA A 268 -9.24 -8.36 -9.70
CA ALA A 268 -10.03 -9.57 -9.93
C ALA A 268 -10.19 -10.41 -8.66
N GLY A 269 -9.10 -10.56 -7.89
CA GLY A 269 -9.12 -11.29 -6.62
C GLY A 269 -10.02 -10.62 -5.59
N LEU A 270 -9.93 -9.29 -5.45
CA LEU A 270 -10.74 -8.52 -4.50
C LEU A 270 -12.24 -8.59 -4.84
N VAL A 271 -12.60 -8.40 -6.10
CA VAL A 271 -14.00 -8.48 -6.58
C VAL A 271 -14.58 -9.86 -6.32
N LEU A 272 -13.86 -10.92 -6.72
CA LEU A 272 -14.36 -12.29 -6.58
C LEU A 272 -14.44 -12.73 -5.11
N ALA A 273 -13.46 -12.37 -4.27
CA ALA A 273 -13.50 -12.68 -2.85
C ALA A 273 -14.72 -12.03 -2.18
N ARG A 274 -14.99 -10.76 -2.48
CA ARG A 274 -16.16 -10.05 -1.95
C ARG A 274 -17.47 -10.62 -2.48
N LEU A 275 -17.53 -10.99 -3.77
CA LEU A 275 -18.70 -11.64 -4.36
C LEU A 275 -19.00 -12.99 -3.70
N GLY A 276 -17.97 -13.75 -3.33
CA GLY A 276 -18.12 -14.98 -2.57
C GLY A 276 -18.79 -14.74 -1.21
N GLN A 277 -18.35 -13.71 -0.48
CA GLN A 277 -18.94 -13.33 0.81
C GLN A 277 -20.41 -12.92 0.69
N VAL A 278 -20.74 -12.09 -0.31
CA VAL A 278 -22.13 -11.69 -0.57
C VAL A 278 -23.01 -12.90 -0.90
N ARG A 279 -22.51 -13.85 -1.70
CA ARG A 279 -23.23 -15.09 -2.03
C ARG A 279 -23.47 -15.97 -0.81
N ASP A 280 -22.47 -16.13 0.06
CA ASP A 280 -22.68 -16.85 1.34
C ASP A 280 -23.74 -16.17 2.20
N ALA A 281 -23.68 -14.83 2.34
CA ALA A 281 -24.66 -14.06 3.12
C ALA A 281 -26.09 -14.16 2.54
N LEU A 282 -26.22 -14.36 1.23
CA LEU A 282 -27.50 -14.62 0.55
C LEU A 282 -27.98 -16.08 0.64
N GLY A 283 -27.17 -16.99 1.19
CA GLY A 283 -27.47 -18.43 1.25
C GLY A 283 -27.09 -19.21 -0.02
N ASP A 284 -26.46 -18.58 -1.00
CA ASP A 284 -26.03 -19.17 -2.27
C ASP A 284 -24.69 -19.93 -2.14
N ARG A 285 -24.60 -20.85 -1.17
CA ARG A 285 -23.35 -21.49 -0.76
C ARG A 285 -22.58 -22.15 -1.90
N ASP A 286 -23.28 -22.85 -2.78
CA ASP A 286 -22.65 -23.53 -3.92
C ASP A 286 -21.98 -22.54 -4.90
N LEU A 287 -22.59 -21.38 -5.11
CA LEU A 287 -22.02 -20.31 -5.93
C LEU A 287 -20.85 -19.64 -5.19
N ALA A 288 -20.98 -19.38 -3.88
CA ALA A 288 -19.90 -18.82 -3.07
C ALA A 288 -18.63 -19.68 -3.12
N VAL A 289 -18.75 -21.00 -2.89
CA VAL A 289 -17.63 -21.95 -2.96
C VAL A 289 -16.96 -21.96 -4.34
N ARG A 290 -17.75 -21.92 -5.42
CA ARG A 290 -17.18 -21.79 -6.78
C ARG A 290 -16.42 -20.47 -6.96
N THR A 291 -16.93 -19.39 -6.39
CA THR A 291 -16.32 -18.06 -6.48
C THR A 291 -15.00 -18.00 -5.71
N TYR A 292 -14.94 -18.53 -4.49
CA TYR A 292 -13.70 -18.60 -3.72
C TYR A 292 -12.64 -19.48 -4.41
N ARG A 293 -13.04 -20.62 -5.00
CA ARG A 293 -12.11 -21.42 -5.82
C ARG A 293 -11.57 -20.66 -7.01
N ALA A 294 -12.38 -19.79 -7.62
CA ALA A 294 -11.93 -18.95 -8.73
C ALA A 294 -10.85 -17.95 -8.27
N VAL A 295 -10.98 -17.34 -7.08
CA VAL A 295 -9.93 -16.48 -6.49
C VAL A 295 -8.60 -17.21 -6.40
N LEU A 296 -8.60 -18.44 -5.86
CA LEU A 296 -7.39 -19.24 -5.70
C LEU A 296 -6.80 -19.77 -7.01
N ALA A 297 -7.56 -19.69 -8.11
CA ALA A 297 -7.12 -20.10 -9.44
C ALA A 297 -6.55 -18.93 -10.27
N LEU A 298 -6.63 -17.69 -9.78
CA LEU A 298 -6.07 -16.53 -10.47
C LEU A 298 -4.54 -16.61 -10.53
N SER A 299 -3.96 -16.06 -11.60
CA SER A 299 -2.50 -15.91 -11.74
C SER A 299 -1.92 -15.01 -10.64
N HIS A 300 -2.69 -14.03 -10.19
CA HIS A 300 -2.42 -13.22 -9.03
C HIS A 300 -3.73 -12.85 -8.33
N ALA A 301 -3.73 -12.98 -7.01
CA ALA A 301 -4.74 -12.45 -6.12
C ALA A 301 -4.02 -11.94 -4.86
N PRO A 302 -4.36 -10.77 -4.34
CA PRO A 302 -3.70 -10.24 -3.15
C PRO A 302 -3.97 -11.15 -1.96
N GLN A 303 -3.07 -11.16 -0.99
CA GLN A 303 -3.10 -12.07 0.15
C GLN A 303 -4.44 -11.99 0.89
N ILE A 304 -4.98 -10.77 1.09
CA ILE A 304 -6.29 -10.58 1.73
C ILE A 304 -7.44 -11.28 0.98
N ALA A 305 -7.41 -11.31 -0.36
CA ALA A 305 -8.41 -12.01 -1.16
C ALA A 305 -8.25 -13.52 -1.06
N ARG A 306 -7.00 -14.01 -1.04
CA ARG A 306 -6.68 -15.43 -0.86
C ARG A 306 -7.13 -15.91 0.52
N ASP A 307 -6.79 -15.18 1.57
CA ASP A 307 -7.18 -15.47 2.95
C ASP A 307 -8.70 -15.49 3.09
N THR A 308 -9.37 -14.50 2.49
CA THR A 308 -10.84 -14.43 2.45
C THR A 308 -11.43 -15.66 1.76
N ALA A 309 -10.88 -16.06 0.61
CA ALA A 309 -11.35 -17.23 -0.12
C ALA A 309 -11.09 -18.54 0.64
N GLU A 310 -9.92 -18.69 1.26
CA GLU A 310 -9.59 -19.85 2.08
C GLU A 310 -10.48 -19.96 3.32
N ALA A 311 -10.74 -18.84 4.00
CA ALA A 311 -11.68 -18.76 5.10
C ALA A 311 -13.10 -19.14 4.63
N GLY A 312 -13.55 -18.54 3.53
CA GLY A 312 -14.86 -18.80 2.93
C GLY A 312 -15.06 -20.25 2.49
N LEU A 313 -14.00 -20.97 2.09
CA LEU A 313 -14.07 -22.40 1.78
C LEU A 313 -14.18 -23.27 3.01
N LYS A 314 -13.60 -22.85 4.14
CA LYS A 314 -13.69 -23.56 5.42
C LYS A 314 -15.06 -23.35 6.08
N GLU A 315 -15.54 -22.11 6.08
CA GLU A 315 -16.75 -21.68 6.75
C GLU A 315 -17.51 -20.66 5.90
N ALA A 316 -18.83 -20.76 5.85
CA ALA A 316 -19.63 -19.78 5.13
C ALA A 316 -19.54 -18.41 5.80
N PHE A 317 -19.31 -17.37 5.01
CA PHE A 317 -19.34 -16.01 5.53
C PHE A 317 -20.73 -15.67 6.07
N ALA A 318 -20.79 -15.14 7.29
CA ALA A 318 -22.01 -14.64 7.90
C ALA A 318 -21.86 -13.15 8.19
N LEU A 319 -22.78 -12.34 7.66
CA LEU A 319 -22.82 -10.91 7.95
C LEU A 319 -23.33 -10.68 9.38
N GLN A 320 -22.50 -10.10 10.24
CA GLN A 320 -22.91 -9.66 11.56
C GLN A 320 -23.17 -8.16 11.54
N LEU A 321 -24.45 -7.76 11.47
CA LEU A 321 -24.85 -6.37 11.61
C LEU A 321 -24.85 -6.02 13.10
N SER A 322 -23.94 -5.16 13.54
CA SER A 322 -23.93 -4.64 14.92
C SER A 322 -25.08 -3.65 15.13
N GLY A 323 -26.25 -4.15 15.55
CA GLY A 323 -27.26 -3.34 16.23
C GLY A 323 -28.74 -3.64 15.91
N GLY A 324 -29.37 -4.44 16.79
CA GLY A 324 -30.77 -4.22 17.18
C GLY A 324 -31.80 -5.33 16.92
N ALA A 325 -31.89 -6.31 17.84
CA ALA A 325 -33.14 -6.79 18.47
C ALA A 325 -32.95 -8.20 19.07
N ASP A 326 -32.45 -8.27 20.31
CA ASP A 326 -32.73 -9.41 21.21
C ASP A 326 -32.59 -8.94 22.67
N GLN A 327 -33.49 -8.02 23.04
CA GLN A 327 -33.97 -7.87 24.41
C GLN A 327 -35.47 -7.56 24.31
N ALA A 328 -36.28 -8.62 24.35
CA ALA A 328 -37.70 -8.59 24.68
C ALA A 328 -37.99 -9.77 25.60
#